data_AF-A0A8H8UIE8-F1
#
_entry.id   AF-A0A8H8UIE8-F1
#
_cell.length_a   1.000
_cell.length_b   1.000
_cell.length_c   1.000
_cell.angle_alpha   90.00
_cell.angle_beta   90.00
_cell.angle_gamma   90.00
#
_symmetry.space_group_name_H-M   'P 1'
#
loop_
_entity.id
_entity.type
_entity.pdbx_description
1 polymer ?
#
loop_
_entity_poly.entity_id
_entity_poly.type
_entity_poly.pdbx_seq_one_letter_code
_entity_poly.pdbx_strand_id
1 'polypeptide(L)'
;MFFCTSLRKRIEWADIPAKLLAEQQLRWQEQSLETHDLAIQVPRHNREHRELFRLLLLSASDLEHPGTAMTRIERLYHQTGGRKVGIIFLLQEKSPNGNGTISYMNLQCSLLSAFEIPTIPLFSTRSLLDTLFKFQRQLAATREEIHIPRAISLLPYCTLKPPMPEHPKNLLSDVCHTVGELAGAATTRDGQAYIRSLVSEPGSTVAEDIIDFWEQEFTV
;
A
#
# COMPACT_ATOMS: atom_id res chain seq x y z
N MET A 1 -16.97 -8.36 -6.82
CA MET A 1 -16.40 -7.04 -7.17
C MET A 1 -17.50 -6.19 -7.73
N PHE A 2 -17.33 -4.88 -7.75
CA PHE A 2 -18.41 -3.97 -8.08
C PHE A 2 -18.00 -3.01 -9.19
N PHE A 3 -18.93 -2.68 -10.08
CA PHE A 3 -18.77 -1.59 -11.04
C PHE A 3 -19.98 -0.66 -11.01
N CYS A 4 -19.75 0.62 -11.34
CA CYS A 4 -20.78 1.64 -11.27
C CYS A 4 -21.75 1.56 -12.45
N THR A 5 -23.06 1.66 -12.17
CA THR A 5 -24.12 1.75 -13.18
C THR A 5 -23.93 2.92 -14.16
N SER A 6 -23.25 3.99 -13.74
CA SER A 6 -22.97 5.17 -14.56
C SER A 6 -22.12 4.86 -15.79
N LEU A 7 -21.33 3.77 -15.77
CA LEU A 7 -20.47 3.36 -16.89
C LEU A 7 -21.25 3.11 -18.18
N ARG A 8 -22.50 2.65 -18.09
CA ARG A 8 -23.38 2.43 -19.26
C ARG A 8 -23.67 3.72 -20.04
N LYS A 9 -23.64 4.86 -19.36
CA LYS A 9 -23.95 6.18 -19.95
C LYS A 9 -22.73 6.85 -20.57
N ARG A 10 -21.52 6.33 -20.32
CA ARG A 10 -20.25 6.92 -20.76
C ARG A 10 -19.82 6.21 -22.05
N ILE A 11 -19.89 6.91 -23.18
CA ILE A 11 -19.67 6.34 -24.53
C ILE A 11 -18.37 5.52 -24.62
N GLU A 12 -17.29 6.05 -24.06
CA GLU A 12 -15.98 5.42 -24.08
C GLU A 12 -15.96 4.10 -23.31
N TRP A 13 -16.77 3.98 -22.25
CA TRP A 13 -16.81 2.85 -21.33
C TRP A 13 -18.04 1.96 -21.46
N ALA A 14 -18.97 2.27 -22.37
CA ALA A 14 -20.30 1.65 -22.43
C ALA A 14 -20.27 0.12 -22.68
N ASP A 15 -19.19 -0.41 -23.28
CA ASP A 15 -19.00 -1.84 -23.51
C ASP A 15 -18.41 -2.60 -22.30
N ILE A 16 -17.85 -1.87 -21.32
CA ILE A 16 -17.24 -2.48 -20.13
C ILE A 16 -18.26 -3.23 -19.26
N PRO A 17 -19.44 -2.68 -18.90
CA PRO A 17 -20.43 -3.40 -18.10
C PRO A 17 -20.76 -4.80 -18.63
N ALA A 18 -20.96 -4.93 -19.95
CA ALA A 18 -21.26 -6.22 -20.58
C ALA A 18 -20.08 -7.19 -20.47
N LYS A 19 -18.84 -6.72 -20.70
CA LYS A 19 -17.62 -7.53 -20.55
C LYS A 19 -17.40 -7.98 -19.10
N LEU A 20 -17.61 -7.09 -18.13
CA LEU A 20 -17.45 -7.41 -16.70
C LEU A 20 -18.49 -8.44 -16.25
N LEU A 21 -19.75 -8.32 -16.69
CA LEU A 21 -20.80 -9.28 -16.34
C LEU A 21 -20.62 -10.64 -17.03
N ALA A 22 -20.00 -10.68 -18.20
CA ALA A 22 -19.68 -11.92 -18.91
C ALA A 22 -18.47 -12.67 -18.31
N GLU A 23 -17.63 -11.99 -17.51
CA GLU A 23 -16.47 -12.58 -16.87
C GLU A 23 -16.89 -13.59 -15.79
N GLN A 24 -16.41 -14.83 -15.92
CA GLN A 24 -16.80 -15.93 -15.03
C GLN A 24 -15.85 -16.15 -13.86
N GLN A 25 -14.56 -15.82 -14.02
CA GLN A 25 -13.56 -16.04 -12.96
C GLN A 25 -13.81 -15.12 -11.76
N LEU A 26 -14.40 -13.97 -12.04
CA LEU A 26 -14.42 -12.82 -11.18
C LEU A 26 -15.87 -12.32 -11.15
N ARG A 27 -16.62 -12.69 -10.10
CA ARG A 27 -18.04 -12.32 -9.97
C ARG A 27 -18.20 -10.81 -9.83
N TRP A 28 -18.47 -10.14 -10.93
CA TRP A 28 -18.80 -8.72 -11.00
C TRP A 28 -20.29 -8.49 -10.72
N GLN A 29 -20.56 -7.41 -10.02
CA GLN A 29 -21.91 -6.96 -9.73
C GLN A 29 -22.02 -5.49 -10.09
N GLU A 30 -23.11 -5.14 -10.74
CA GLU A 30 -23.44 -3.76 -11.04
C GLU A 30 -24.11 -3.10 -9.83
N GLN A 31 -23.62 -1.92 -9.43
CA GLN A 31 -24.17 -1.16 -8.31
C GLN A 31 -24.12 0.35 -8.59
N SER A 32 -24.94 1.13 -7.88
CA SER A 32 -24.77 2.59 -7.86
C SER A 32 -23.63 2.92 -6.90
N LEU A 33 -22.51 3.41 -7.44
CA LEU A 33 -21.32 3.78 -6.67
C LEU A 33 -21.13 5.29 -6.76
N GLU A 34 -21.08 5.96 -5.61
CA GLU A 34 -21.05 7.43 -5.58
C GLU A 34 -19.67 8.03 -5.91
N THR A 35 -18.60 7.25 -5.68
CA THR A 35 -17.23 7.80 -5.57
C THR A 35 -16.21 7.18 -6.50
N HIS A 36 -16.50 6.01 -7.07
CA HIS A 36 -15.56 5.28 -7.91
C HIS A 36 -16.32 4.50 -8.98
N ASP A 37 -15.61 4.08 -10.02
CA ASP A 37 -16.18 3.35 -11.13
C ASP A 37 -16.05 1.83 -10.96
N LEU A 38 -14.94 1.36 -10.38
CA LEU A 38 -14.69 -0.05 -10.09
C LEU A 38 -14.20 -0.26 -8.66
N ALA A 39 -14.63 -1.34 -8.02
CA ALA A 39 -14.07 -1.84 -6.77
C ALA A 39 -13.65 -3.30 -6.95
N ILE A 40 -12.33 -3.51 -6.99
CA ILE A 40 -11.74 -4.85 -7.08
C ILE A 40 -11.31 -5.33 -5.70
N GLN A 41 -11.36 -6.64 -5.49
CA GLN A 41 -10.86 -7.22 -4.25
C GLN A 41 -9.34 -7.27 -4.27
N VAL A 42 -8.73 -6.92 -3.15
CA VAL A 42 -7.30 -7.15 -2.92
C VAL A 42 -7.15 -8.53 -2.30
N PRO A 43 -6.42 -9.47 -2.92
CA PRO A 43 -6.17 -10.78 -2.33
C PRO A 43 -5.53 -10.63 -0.95
N ARG A 44 -6.07 -11.31 0.06
CA ARG A 44 -5.52 -11.37 1.41
C ARG A 44 -5.43 -12.81 1.88
N HIS A 45 -4.39 -13.08 2.67
CA HIS A 45 -4.21 -14.39 3.30
C HIS A 45 -5.26 -14.66 4.39
N ASN A 46 -5.74 -13.61 5.06
CA ASN A 46 -6.75 -13.70 6.11
C ASN A 46 -8.14 -13.35 5.54
N ARG A 47 -9.04 -14.34 5.44
CA ARG A 47 -10.31 -14.29 4.71
C ARG A 47 -11.39 -13.40 5.36
N GLU A 48 -11.16 -12.94 6.58
CA GLU A 48 -12.17 -12.22 7.37
C GLU A 48 -12.36 -10.76 6.95
N HIS A 49 -11.34 -10.12 6.35
CA HIS A 49 -11.42 -8.72 5.94
C HIS A 49 -11.23 -8.56 4.43
N ARG A 50 -12.35 -8.41 3.71
CA ARG A 50 -12.35 -8.12 2.27
C ARG A 50 -11.98 -6.66 2.04
N GLU A 51 -10.70 -6.41 1.77
CA GLU A 51 -10.26 -5.09 1.33
C GLU A 51 -10.59 -4.86 -0.15
N LEU A 52 -11.09 -3.66 -0.45
CA LEU A 52 -11.37 -3.22 -1.80
C LEU A 52 -10.32 -2.18 -2.23
N PHE A 53 -9.90 -2.30 -3.48
CA PHE A 53 -9.16 -1.29 -4.20
C PHE A 53 -10.13 -0.57 -5.14
N ARG A 54 -10.23 0.75 -5.03
CA ARG A 54 -11.20 1.57 -5.75
C ARG A 54 -10.53 2.27 -6.93
N LEU A 55 -11.16 2.22 -8.09
CA LEU A 55 -10.61 2.78 -9.32
C LEU A 55 -11.60 3.75 -9.95
N LEU A 56 -11.10 4.90 -10.40
CA LEU A 56 -11.78 5.71 -11.40
C LEU A 56 -11.35 5.25 -12.79
N LEU A 57 -12.32 5.15 -13.69
CA LEU A 57 -12.07 5.02 -15.12
C LEU A 57 -12.18 6.42 -15.70
N LEU A 58 -11.18 6.91 -16.44
CA LEU A 58 -11.20 8.24 -17.06
C LEU A 58 -10.73 8.15 -18.51
N SER A 59 -11.30 8.95 -19.40
CA SER A 59 -10.84 9.16 -20.76
C SER A 59 -10.64 10.66 -21.02
N ALA A 60 -10.17 11.04 -22.19
CA ALA A 60 -10.03 12.46 -22.54
C ALA A 60 -11.39 13.18 -22.54
N SER A 61 -12.48 12.53 -22.97
CA SER A 61 -13.84 13.09 -22.89
C SER A 61 -14.26 13.44 -21.45
N ASP A 62 -13.82 12.67 -20.45
CA ASP A 62 -14.11 13.01 -19.05
C ASP A 62 -13.35 14.26 -18.57
N LEU A 63 -12.24 14.60 -19.23
CA LEU A 63 -11.42 15.77 -18.91
C LEU A 63 -11.85 17.05 -19.63
N GLU A 64 -12.77 16.98 -20.60
CA GLU A 64 -13.33 18.16 -21.28
C GLU A 64 -14.00 19.15 -20.30
N HIS A 65 -14.46 18.63 -19.15
CA HIS A 65 -14.96 19.42 -18.03
C HIS A 65 -14.09 19.18 -16.78
N PRO A 66 -12.89 19.80 -16.71
CA PRO A 66 -11.87 19.45 -15.72
C PRO A 66 -12.35 19.55 -14.26
N GLY A 67 -13.23 20.52 -13.96
CA GLY A 67 -13.80 20.69 -12.63
C GLY A 67 -14.56 19.45 -12.14
N THR A 68 -15.26 18.75 -13.04
CA THR A 68 -16.00 17.53 -12.70
C THR A 68 -15.07 16.35 -12.48
N ALA A 69 -14.05 16.18 -13.33
CA ALA A 69 -13.08 15.10 -13.20
C ALA A 69 -12.20 15.26 -11.96
N MET A 70 -11.64 16.45 -11.72
CA MET A 70 -10.77 16.70 -10.58
C MET A 70 -11.52 16.57 -9.26
N THR A 71 -12.76 17.07 -9.18
CA THR A 71 -13.63 16.85 -8.00
C THR A 71 -13.83 15.36 -7.71
N ARG A 72 -13.96 14.50 -8.74
CA ARG A 72 -14.09 13.05 -8.54
C ARG A 72 -12.78 12.45 -8.03
N ILE A 73 -11.64 12.90 -8.53
CA ILE A 73 -10.31 12.45 -8.11
C ILE A 73 -10.05 12.84 -6.64
N GLU A 74 -10.31 14.09 -6.27
CA GLU A 74 -10.24 14.59 -4.90
C GLU A 74 -11.10 13.77 -3.96
N ARG A 75 -12.38 13.60 -4.32
CA ARG A 75 -13.31 12.79 -3.52
C ARG A 75 -12.80 11.38 -3.32
N LEU A 76 -12.31 10.72 -4.38
CA LEU A 76 -11.74 9.38 -4.30
C LEU A 76 -10.52 9.35 -3.37
N TYR A 77 -9.58 10.29 -3.54
CA TYR A 77 -8.36 10.38 -2.74
C TYR A 77 -8.65 10.48 -1.24
N HIS A 78 -9.55 11.39 -0.87
CA HIS A 78 -9.83 11.70 0.53
C HIS A 78 -10.62 10.60 1.24
N GLN A 79 -11.22 9.62 0.54
CA GLN A 79 -11.88 8.49 1.20
C GLN A 79 -10.94 7.64 2.06
N THR A 80 -9.68 7.54 1.65
CA THR A 80 -8.69 6.66 2.28
C THR A 80 -7.30 7.30 2.37
N GLY A 81 -7.21 8.62 2.12
CA GLY A 81 -5.94 9.36 2.07
C GLY A 81 -4.98 8.79 1.02
N GLY A 82 -5.48 8.55 -0.19
CA GLY A 82 -4.69 7.97 -1.30
C GLY A 82 -4.44 6.47 -1.23
N ARG A 83 -4.79 5.82 -0.11
CA ARG A 83 -4.53 4.37 0.05
C ARG A 83 -5.57 3.54 -0.68
N LYS A 84 -5.15 2.53 -1.43
CA LYS A 84 -6.05 1.58 -2.13
C LYS A 84 -7.01 2.26 -3.13
N VAL A 85 -6.54 3.34 -3.73
CA VAL A 85 -7.26 4.04 -4.79
C VAL A 85 -6.36 4.17 -6.01
N GLY A 86 -6.94 4.31 -7.19
CA GLY A 86 -6.20 4.48 -8.43
C GLY A 86 -7.06 5.00 -9.56
N ILE A 87 -6.40 5.33 -10.67
CA ILE A 87 -7.05 5.79 -11.90
C ILE A 87 -6.61 4.87 -13.03
N ILE A 88 -7.55 4.40 -13.83
CA ILE A 88 -7.28 3.79 -15.13
C ILE A 88 -7.68 4.80 -16.20
N PHE A 89 -6.74 5.14 -17.07
CA PHE A 89 -6.95 6.15 -18.10
C PHE A 89 -6.97 5.55 -19.51
N LEU A 90 -8.05 5.75 -20.28
CA LEU A 90 -8.17 5.25 -21.65
C LEU A 90 -7.41 6.14 -22.64
N LEU A 91 -6.43 5.55 -23.34
CA LEU A 91 -5.61 6.26 -24.34
C LEU A 91 -6.24 6.26 -25.73
N GLN A 92 -6.82 5.13 -26.15
CA GLN A 92 -7.51 5.00 -27.43
C GLN A 92 -9.01 5.15 -27.21
N GLU A 93 -9.51 6.36 -27.46
CA GLU A 93 -10.94 6.63 -27.47
C GLU A 93 -11.60 6.16 -28.76
N LYS A 94 -12.91 5.95 -28.69
CA LYS A 94 -13.79 5.72 -29.84
C LYS A 94 -14.05 7.03 -30.58
N SER A 95 -13.96 8.16 -29.87
CA SER A 95 -14.11 9.48 -30.46
C SER A 95 -12.95 9.80 -31.44
N PRO A 96 -13.23 10.31 -32.65
CA PRO A 96 -12.21 10.52 -33.68
C PRO A 96 -11.26 11.70 -33.42
N ASN A 97 -11.56 12.54 -32.43
CA ASN A 97 -10.84 13.81 -32.18
C ASN A 97 -10.00 13.79 -30.89
N GLY A 98 -10.04 12.70 -30.10
CA GLY A 98 -9.35 12.61 -28.82
C GLY A 98 -7.88 12.24 -28.97
N ASN A 99 -6.97 13.07 -28.47
CA ASN A 99 -5.58 12.65 -28.23
C ASN A 99 -5.43 12.17 -26.78
N GLY A 100 -5.84 10.94 -26.51
CA GLY A 100 -5.84 10.36 -25.16
C GLY A 100 -4.45 10.36 -24.52
N THR A 101 -3.37 10.25 -25.30
CA THR A 101 -2.00 10.32 -24.78
C THR A 101 -1.66 11.71 -24.24
N ILE A 102 -1.98 12.78 -24.98
CA ILE A 102 -1.76 14.17 -24.50
C ILE A 102 -2.63 14.43 -23.27
N SER A 103 -3.90 14.06 -23.31
CA SER A 103 -4.82 14.22 -22.18
C SER A 103 -4.35 13.48 -20.93
N TYR A 104 -3.79 12.28 -21.10
CA TYR A 104 -3.19 11.51 -20.02
C TYR A 104 -1.97 12.22 -19.41
N MET A 105 -1.05 12.71 -20.25
CA MET A 105 0.12 13.46 -19.77
C MET A 105 -0.29 14.71 -18.99
N ASN A 106 -1.27 15.47 -19.50
CA ASN A 106 -1.79 16.65 -18.81
C ASN A 106 -2.43 16.31 -17.46
N LEU A 107 -3.16 15.19 -17.40
CA LEU A 107 -3.69 14.67 -16.13
C LEU A 107 -2.55 14.34 -15.17
N GLN A 108 -1.53 13.61 -15.60
CA GLN A 108 -0.39 13.26 -14.74
C GLN A 108 0.32 14.50 -14.19
N CYS A 109 0.56 15.52 -15.02
CA CYS A 109 1.12 16.80 -14.57
C CYS A 109 0.26 17.48 -13.50
N SER A 110 -1.07 17.40 -13.63
CA SER A 110 -2.01 17.98 -12.68
C SER A 110 -2.06 17.22 -11.34
N LEU A 111 -1.78 15.91 -11.37
CA LEU A 111 -1.77 15.07 -10.16
C LEU A 111 -0.45 15.13 -9.41
N LEU A 112 0.68 15.32 -10.11
CA LEU A 112 2.04 15.17 -9.58
C LEU A 112 2.32 16.00 -8.31
N SER A 113 1.69 17.17 -8.17
CA SER A 113 1.87 18.08 -7.04
C SER A 113 0.79 17.96 -5.96
N ALA A 114 -0.34 17.31 -6.26
CA ALA A 114 -1.54 17.37 -5.43
C ALA A 114 -1.95 16.02 -4.83
N PHE A 115 -1.73 14.91 -5.55
CA PHE A 115 -2.23 13.60 -5.14
C PHE A 115 -1.24 12.48 -5.42
N GLU A 116 -0.93 11.68 -4.40
CA GLU A 116 -0.23 10.41 -4.55
C GLU A 116 -1.21 9.31 -4.96
N ILE A 117 -1.63 9.31 -6.24
CA ILE A 117 -2.57 8.31 -6.79
C ILE A 117 -1.92 7.62 -8.00
N PRO A 118 -1.85 6.27 -8.01
CA PRO A 118 -1.36 5.56 -9.18
C PRO A 118 -2.30 5.72 -10.37
N THR A 119 -1.73 6.09 -11.52
CA THR A 119 -2.43 6.16 -12.80
C THR A 119 -1.95 5.04 -13.71
N ILE A 120 -2.88 4.24 -14.23
CA ILE A 120 -2.62 3.10 -15.11
C ILE A 120 -3.12 3.46 -16.51
N PRO A 121 -2.22 3.63 -17.51
CA PRO A 121 -2.64 3.84 -18.87
C PRO A 121 -3.25 2.55 -19.44
N LEU A 122 -4.43 2.67 -20.02
CA LEU A 122 -5.14 1.61 -20.70
C LEU A 122 -5.22 1.95 -22.17
N PHE A 123 -4.53 1.19 -23.01
CA PHE A 123 -4.56 1.46 -24.45
C PHE A 123 -5.97 1.35 -25.02
N SER A 124 -6.72 0.28 -24.71
CA SER A 124 -8.08 0.07 -25.22
C SER A 124 -8.96 -0.61 -24.17
N THR A 125 -10.27 -0.42 -24.23
CA THR A 125 -11.24 -1.13 -23.38
C THR A 125 -11.18 -2.66 -23.54
N ARG A 126 -10.56 -3.17 -24.61
CA ARG A 126 -10.34 -4.61 -24.81
C ARG A 126 -9.35 -5.20 -23.82
N SER A 127 -8.36 -4.44 -23.37
CA SER A 127 -7.34 -4.93 -22.43
C SER A 127 -7.70 -4.70 -20.96
N LEU A 128 -8.86 -4.12 -20.63
CA LEU A 128 -9.20 -3.76 -19.26
C LEU A 128 -9.13 -4.97 -18.30
N LEU A 129 -9.76 -6.09 -18.67
CA LEU A 129 -9.79 -7.28 -17.82
C LEU A 129 -8.36 -7.82 -17.58
N ASP A 130 -7.57 -7.98 -18.64
CA ASP A 130 -6.17 -8.43 -18.54
C ASP A 130 -5.33 -7.50 -17.65
N THR A 131 -5.49 -6.19 -17.80
CA THR A 131 -4.84 -5.18 -16.94
C THR A 131 -5.26 -5.33 -15.49
N LEU A 132 -6.56 -5.50 -15.21
CA LEU A 132 -7.07 -5.70 -13.84
C LEU A 132 -6.54 -7.00 -13.22
N PHE A 133 -6.49 -8.09 -13.97
CA PHE A 133 -5.95 -9.37 -13.50
C PHE A 133 -4.45 -9.28 -13.17
N LYS A 134 -3.65 -8.68 -14.05
CA LYS A 134 -2.23 -8.44 -13.82
C LYS A 134 -2.02 -7.56 -12.60
N PHE A 135 -2.79 -6.49 -12.48
CA PHE A 135 -2.74 -5.59 -11.34
C PHE A 135 -3.08 -6.31 -10.02
N GLN A 136 -4.17 -7.08 -9.97
CA GLN A 136 -4.54 -7.86 -8.78
C GLN A 136 -3.48 -8.89 -8.38
N ARG A 137 -2.88 -9.59 -9.36
CA ARG A 137 -1.77 -10.52 -9.10
C ARG A 137 -0.56 -9.81 -8.51
N GLN A 138 -0.20 -8.64 -9.06
CA GLN A 138 0.91 -7.86 -8.55
C GLN A 138 0.64 -7.35 -7.14
N LEU A 139 -0.58 -6.87 -6.86
CA LEU A 139 -0.99 -6.49 -5.50
C LEU A 139 -0.89 -7.64 -4.49
N ALA A 140 -1.14 -8.88 -4.91
CA ALA A 140 -0.95 -10.05 -4.07
C ALA A 140 0.54 -10.31 -3.81
N ALA A 141 1.36 -10.34 -4.87
CA ALA A 141 2.79 -10.64 -4.79
C ALA A 141 3.57 -9.60 -3.96
N THR A 142 3.37 -8.30 -4.21
CA THR A 142 4.09 -7.23 -3.50
C THR A 142 3.75 -7.19 -2.00
N ARG A 143 2.59 -7.71 -1.59
CA ARG A 143 2.21 -7.79 -0.17
C ARG A 143 2.82 -8.98 0.56
N GLU A 144 3.25 -10.02 -0.14
CA GLU A 144 4.00 -11.13 0.47
C GLU A 144 5.41 -10.68 0.90
N GLU A 145 5.98 -9.67 0.23
CA GLU A 145 7.33 -9.16 0.51
C GLU A 145 7.41 -8.11 1.63
N ILE A 146 6.29 -7.53 2.07
CA ILE A 146 6.28 -6.68 3.28
C ILE A 146 6.18 -7.60 4.49
N HIS A 147 7.23 -8.37 4.73
CA HIS A 147 7.51 -8.91 6.04
C HIS A 147 7.86 -7.71 6.91
N ILE A 148 6.87 -7.09 7.57
CA ILE A 148 7.16 -6.12 8.64
C ILE A 148 7.96 -6.95 9.65
N PRO A 149 9.28 -6.72 9.77
CA PRO A 149 10.07 -7.48 10.70
C PRO A 149 9.46 -7.13 12.07
N ARG A 150 8.94 -8.14 12.80
CA ARG A 150 8.48 -7.91 14.18
C ARG A 150 9.61 -7.16 14.88
N ALA A 151 9.36 -6.13 15.69
CA ALA A 151 10.42 -5.31 16.28
C ALA A 151 11.59 -6.13 16.87
N ILE A 152 11.29 -7.33 17.37
CA ILE A 152 12.23 -8.38 17.82
C ILE A 152 13.30 -8.83 16.80
N SER A 153 13.06 -8.72 15.49
CA SER A 153 14.04 -9.08 14.47
C SER A 153 15.17 -8.04 14.36
N LEU A 154 14.96 -6.84 14.92
CA LEU A 154 16.01 -5.83 15.06
C LEU A 154 16.87 -6.06 16.31
N LEU A 155 16.37 -6.85 17.28
CA LEU A 155 17.06 -7.15 18.54
C LEU A 155 18.51 -7.63 18.37
N PRO A 156 18.86 -8.50 17.40
CA PRO A 156 20.25 -8.91 17.20
C PRO A 156 21.19 -7.75 16.84
N TYR A 157 20.67 -6.62 16.39
CA TYR A 157 21.44 -5.45 15.97
C TYR A 157 21.50 -4.35 17.04
N CYS A 158 20.79 -4.51 18.17
CA CYS A 158 20.76 -3.55 19.28
C CYS A 158 21.94 -3.76 20.25
N THR A 159 23.16 -3.78 19.72
CA THR A 159 24.41 -3.95 20.47
C THR A 159 25.57 -3.36 19.67
N LEU A 160 26.62 -2.89 20.34
CA LEU A 160 27.82 -2.33 19.70
C LEU A 160 28.58 -3.34 18.81
N LYS A 161 28.38 -4.64 19.03
CA LYS A 161 29.00 -5.72 18.23
C LYS A 161 27.94 -6.60 17.59
N PRO A 162 27.23 -6.11 16.55
CA PRO A 162 26.21 -6.90 15.90
C PRO A 162 26.83 -8.05 15.07
N PRO A 163 26.16 -9.22 14.97
CA PRO A 163 24.93 -9.57 15.66
C PRO A 163 25.16 -10.06 17.10
N MET A 164 24.23 -9.73 18.01
CA MET A 164 24.17 -10.26 19.36
C MET A 164 24.11 -11.80 19.34
N PRO A 165 24.82 -12.49 20.26
CA PRO A 165 24.71 -13.95 20.40
C PRO A 165 23.28 -14.42 20.69
N GLU A 166 22.93 -15.63 20.25
CA GLU A 166 21.56 -16.12 20.30
C GLU A 166 20.98 -16.25 21.71
N HIS A 167 21.81 -16.59 22.70
CA HIS A 167 21.36 -16.79 24.08
C HIS A 167 20.88 -15.47 24.73
N PRO A 168 21.68 -14.39 24.77
CA PRO A 168 21.22 -13.04 25.15
C PRO A 168 20.01 -12.55 24.35
N LYS A 169 19.98 -12.78 23.03
CA LYS A 169 18.85 -12.42 22.16
C LYS A 169 17.56 -13.05 22.67
N ASN A 170 17.58 -14.36 22.94
CA ASN A 170 16.39 -15.09 23.37
C ASN A 170 15.90 -14.62 24.75
N LEU A 171 16.82 -14.40 25.70
CA LEU A 171 16.47 -13.89 27.02
C LEU A 171 15.85 -12.49 26.95
N LEU A 172 16.43 -11.60 26.14
CA LEU A 172 15.90 -10.25 25.98
C LEU A 172 14.57 -10.23 25.22
N SER A 173 14.34 -11.14 24.26
CA SER A 173 13.04 -11.25 23.61
C SER A 173 11.91 -11.71 24.53
N ASP A 174 12.24 -12.47 25.57
CA ASP A 174 11.26 -12.97 26.54
C ASP A 174 10.82 -11.86 27.51
N VAL A 175 11.66 -10.86 27.76
CA VAL A 175 11.38 -9.77 28.71
C VAL A 175 11.03 -8.45 28.03
N CYS A 176 11.64 -8.15 26.88
CA CYS A 176 11.38 -6.95 26.09
C CYS A 176 10.64 -7.35 24.82
N HIS A 177 9.36 -7.02 24.76
CA HIS A 177 8.48 -7.33 23.62
C HIS A 177 8.58 -6.27 22.52
N THR A 178 9.19 -5.11 22.83
CA THR A 178 9.48 -4.05 21.87
C THR A 178 10.91 -3.52 22.01
N VAL A 179 11.44 -2.95 20.93
CA VAL A 179 12.75 -2.28 20.94
C VAL A 179 12.73 -1.05 21.88
N GLY A 180 11.59 -0.38 22.02
CA GLY A 180 11.42 0.74 22.95
C GLY A 180 11.52 0.34 24.42
N GLU A 181 11.02 -0.84 24.79
CA GLU A 181 11.18 -1.40 26.14
C GLU A 181 12.65 -1.71 26.43
N LEU A 182 13.38 -2.28 25.45
CA LEU A 182 14.81 -2.51 25.59
C LEU A 182 15.59 -1.20 25.74
N ALA A 183 15.30 -0.20 24.90
CA ALA A 183 15.93 1.12 24.99
C ALA A 183 15.64 1.80 26.34
N GLY A 184 14.40 1.71 26.84
CA GLY A 184 14.04 2.22 28.17
C GLY A 184 14.75 1.48 29.31
N ALA A 185 14.91 0.17 29.19
CA ALA A 185 15.68 -0.62 30.16
C ALA A 185 17.18 -0.26 30.11
N ALA A 186 17.76 -0.11 28.91
CA ALA A 186 19.18 0.22 28.74
C ALA A 186 19.54 1.64 29.20
N THR A 187 18.58 2.57 29.23
CA THR A 187 18.80 3.98 29.62
C THR A 187 18.46 4.30 31.07
N THR A 188 17.95 3.33 31.85
CA THR A 188 17.61 3.52 33.26
C THR A 188 18.50 2.67 34.15
N ARG A 189 18.89 3.18 35.33
CA ARG A 189 19.78 2.46 36.25
C ARG A 189 19.22 1.08 36.67
N ASP A 190 17.93 1.02 36.96
CA ASP A 190 17.26 -0.22 37.37
C ASP A 190 17.15 -1.19 36.19
N GLY A 191 16.85 -0.69 34.99
CA GLY A 191 16.79 -1.49 33.77
C GLY A 191 18.16 -2.04 33.36
N GLN A 192 19.24 -1.26 33.49
CA GLN A 192 20.61 -1.72 33.24
C GLN A 192 21.04 -2.79 34.22
N ALA A 193 20.72 -2.64 35.51
CA ALA A 193 20.98 -3.66 36.52
C ALA A 193 20.24 -4.96 36.17
N TYR A 194 19.00 -4.84 35.67
CA TYR A 194 18.21 -5.98 35.22
C TYR A 194 18.81 -6.65 33.97
N ILE A 195 19.22 -5.90 32.94
CA ILE A 195 19.90 -6.42 31.75
C ILE A 195 21.17 -7.17 32.17
N ARG A 196 22.01 -6.56 33.03
CA ARG A 196 23.22 -7.22 33.57
C ARG A 196 22.89 -8.51 34.31
N SER A 197 21.78 -8.55 35.06
CA SER A 197 21.37 -9.77 35.76
C SER A 197 20.95 -10.90 34.81
N LEU A 198 20.46 -10.53 33.62
CA LEU A 198 19.89 -11.45 32.66
C LEU A 198 20.94 -12.03 31.70
N VAL A 199 21.88 -11.21 31.22
CA VAL A 199 22.80 -11.60 30.13
C VAL A 199 24.28 -11.57 30.50
N SER A 200 24.65 -11.24 31.74
CA SER A 200 26.07 -11.27 32.16
C SER A 200 26.54 -12.70 32.39
N GLU A 201 27.54 -13.11 31.61
CA GLU A 201 28.31 -14.33 31.84
C GLU A 201 29.76 -13.97 32.20
N PRO A 202 30.47 -14.79 33.00
CA PRO A 202 31.87 -14.52 33.35
C PRO A 202 32.75 -14.35 32.10
N GLY A 203 33.35 -13.16 31.95
CA GLY A 203 34.20 -12.81 30.79
C GLY A 203 33.45 -12.28 29.56
N SER A 204 32.13 -12.12 29.63
CA SER A 204 31.29 -11.56 28.57
C SER A 204 31.14 -10.04 28.73
N THR A 205 31.31 -9.31 27.63
CA THR A 205 31.01 -7.86 27.56
C THR A 205 29.61 -7.57 27.00
N VAL A 206 28.81 -8.61 26.74
CA VAL A 206 27.55 -8.48 25.99
C VAL A 206 26.56 -7.53 26.67
N ALA A 207 26.45 -7.58 28.00
CA ALA A 207 25.57 -6.68 28.73
C ALA A 207 25.95 -5.20 28.53
N GLU A 208 27.25 -4.89 28.63
CA GLU A 208 27.75 -3.52 28.42
C GLU A 208 27.65 -3.11 26.95
N ASP A 209 27.99 -4.00 26.01
CA ASP A 209 27.87 -3.73 24.57
C ASP A 209 26.41 -3.42 24.16
N ILE A 210 25.40 -3.90 24.89
CA ILE A 210 23.98 -3.60 24.68
C ILE A 210 23.60 -2.26 25.32
N ILE A 211 24.04 -2.02 26.56
CA ILE A 211 23.74 -0.80 27.30
C ILE A 211 24.37 0.40 26.59
N ASP A 212 25.66 0.29 26.25
CA ASP A 212 26.43 1.35 25.61
C ASP A 212 25.91 1.69 24.21
N PHE A 213 25.36 0.71 23.48
CA PHE A 213 24.70 0.94 22.20
C PHE A 213 23.59 1.99 22.32
N TRP A 214 22.77 1.90 23.36
CA TRP A 214 21.67 2.83 23.60
C TRP A 214 22.10 4.09 24.34
N GLU A 215 23.15 4.05 25.17
CA GLU A 215 23.67 5.26 25.84
C GLU A 215 24.40 6.19 24.86
N GLN A 216 25.15 5.65 23.89
CA GLN A 216 25.94 6.46 22.95
C GLN A 216 25.08 7.10 21.85
N GLU A 217 23.89 6.58 21.57
CA GLU A 217 23.03 7.06 20.45
C GLU A 217 22.17 8.30 20.80
N PHE A 218 22.25 8.85 22.02
CA PHE A 218 21.45 10.01 22.46
C PHE A 218 22.22 11.30 22.80
N THR A 219 23.38 11.54 22.19
CA THR A 219 23.95 12.91 22.13
C THR A 219 23.62 13.57 20.80
N VAL A 220 22.45 14.24 20.75
CA VAL A 220 22.18 15.38 19.86
C VAL A 220 22.09 16.64 20.73
#